data_AF-A0A6C0ITE9-F1
#
_entry.id   AF-A0A6C0ITE9-F1
#
_cell.length_a   1.000
_cell.length_b   1.000
_cell.length_c   1.000
_cell.angle_alpha   90.00
_cell.angle_beta   90.00
_cell.angle_gamma   90.00
#
_symmetry.space_group_name_H-M   'P 1'
#
loop_
_entity.id
_entity.type
_entity.pdbx_description
1 polymer ?
#
loop_
_entity_poly.entity_id
_entity_poly.type
_entity_poly.pdbx_seq_one_letter_code
_entity_poly.pdbx_strand_id
1 'polypeptide(L)'
;MALFFHDIKDDIYTIPLPNSDLIFTRYLYIKDEVKVALLVSLLEKKEDAVFWAYELFMSGFKQETFIYLWQIYYDFYATLNPTFEDYFIKKHIEWVTDRCINDNIIGTLVNNLLVRPSNTDVYLLRNICDQFEIDIEYIDTNTNTNIINSYEMLVEHVCYWIEKEEYRSLAQTILFTKYKYNYTLLYTDCLAKVFNKNNKKNGLIRSFVSSLQVPINPRVILLAKLMELCTRLKGLQQSKSTYRIFDINEFNDINDINDINKDSVKPYNVLKQVYSKHSMQDVSNVGLFKLVRNKYSENNLKTAWLNNWEYHASFSPIWLDRIKRGGGYVNYTYKRIEFINDECAEVFYAEFGYEPDEQPKNIYDKAIGLLSSATASIMYNNKGLFIPFQEELDELEFV
;
A
#
# COMPACT_ATOMS: atom_id res chain seq x y z
N MET A 1 0.85 17.34 -16.59
CA MET A 1 1.15 16.05 -15.96
C MET A 1 0.33 15.82 -14.69
N ALA A 2 0.03 16.85 -13.86
CA ALA A 2 -0.85 16.75 -12.68
C ALA A 2 -2.19 16.03 -12.90
N LEU A 3 -2.81 16.31 -14.05
CA LEU A 3 -4.13 15.80 -14.42
C LEU A 3 -4.13 14.31 -14.80
N PHE A 4 -2.99 13.64 -14.91
CA PHE A 4 -2.96 12.25 -15.40
C PHE A 4 -3.39 11.21 -14.37
N PHE A 5 -3.10 11.40 -13.08
CA PHE A 5 -3.36 10.38 -12.05
C PHE A 5 -4.60 10.66 -11.19
N HIS A 6 -5.06 11.91 -11.13
CA HIS A 6 -6.24 12.29 -10.34
C HIS A 6 -7.58 12.07 -11.08
N ASP A 7 -7.56 12.02 -12.42
CA ASP A 7 -8.76 11.92 -13.27
C ASP A 7 -9.05 10.51 -13.80
N ILE A 8 -8.33 9.48 -13.32
CA ILE A 8 -8.58 8.11 -13.77
C ILE A 8 -9.79 7.54 -13.01
N LYS A 9 -10.98 7.69 -13.60
CA LYS A 9 -12.24 7.10 -13.13
C LYS A 9 -12.35 5.59 -13.38
N ASP A 10 -11.33 4.81 -13.09
CA ASP A 10 -11.44 3.36 -13.07
C ASP A 10 -11.07 2.82 -11.68
N ASP A 11 -12.08 2.79 -10.81
CA ASP A 11 -12.39 1.65 -9.97
C ASP A 11 -13.93 1.58 -10.06
N ILE A 12 -14.46 0.60 -10.80
CA ILE A 12 -15.90 0.46 -11.05
C ILE A 12 -16.59 0.22 -9.69
N TYR A 13 -17.04 1.33 -9.09
CA TYR A 13 -17.72 1.47 -7.81
C TYR A 13 -16.88 1.05 -6.59
N THR A 14 -16.37 2.04 -5.83
CA THR A 14 -16.41 1.89 -4.37
C THR A 14 -17.88 1.81 -3.98
N ILE A 15 -18.46 0.62 -4.06
CA ILE A 15 -19.83 0.38 -3.59
C ILE A 15 -19.77 0.67 -2.09
N PRO A 16 -20.44 1.73 -1.58
CA PRO A 16 -20.53 1.92 -0.16
C PRO A 16 -21.22 0.68 0.39
N LEU A 17 -20.52 -0.02 1.28
CA LEU A 17 -20.96 -1.27 1.86
C LEU A 17 -22.04 -0.96 2.91
N PRO A 18 -23.33 -1.25 2.67
CA PRO A 18 -24.32 -1.05 3.71
C PRO A 18 -24.11 -2.10 4.80
N ASN A 19 -23.70 -1.66 5.99
CA ASN A 19 -23.60 -2.50 7.19
C ASN A 19 -22.55 -3.63 7.14
N SER A 20 -21.43 -3.43 6.41
CA SER A 20 -20.24 -4.28 6.43
C SER A 20 -19.02 -3.46 5.99
N ASP A 21 -17.80 -3.82 6.39
CA ASP A 21 -16.56 -3.31 5.80
C ASP A 21 -15.65 -4.43 5.24
N LEU A 22 -16.08 -5.69 5.42
CA LEU A 22 -15.44 -6.87 4.87
C LEU A 22 -15.62 -6.97 3.34
N ILE A 23 -14.49 -7.02 2.63
CA ILE A 23 -14.39 -7.20 1.18
C ILE A 23 -13.49 -8.40 0.90
N PHE A 24 -13.97 -9.31 0.06
CA PHE A 24 -13.19 -10.45 -0.41
C PHE A 24 -12.59 -10.22 -1.79
N THR A 25 -11.34 -10.65 -1.97
CA THR A 25 -10.62 -10.61 -3.25
C THR A 25 -11.03 -11.76 -4.17
N ARG A 26 -10.43 -11.86 -5.36
CA ARG A 26 -10.75 -12.91 -6.35
C ARG A 26 -10.60 -14.32 -5.79
N TYR A 27 -9.69 -14.54 -4.83
CA TYR A 27 -9.53 -15.81 -4.12
C TYR A 27 -10.02 -15.79 -2.68
N LEU A 28 -10.97 -14.91 -2.36
CA LEU A 28 -11.63 -14.87 -1.06
C LEU A 28 -10.70 -14.62 0.14
N TYR A 29 -9.59 -13.92 -0.06
CA TYR A 29 -8.86 -13.30 1.04
C TYR A 29 -9.54 -12.00 1.45
N ILE A 30 -9.29 -11.58 2.68
CA ILE A 30 -9.70 -10.28 3.19
C ILE A 30 -8.80 -9.19 2.56
N LYS A 31 -9.39 -8.15 1.96
CA LYS A 31 -8.66 -7.18 1.13
C LYS A 31 -7.53 -6.45 1.87
N ASP A 32 -7.76 -5.96 3.08
CA ASP A 32 -6.74 -5.24 3.85
C ASP A 32 -5.62 -6.18 4.34
N GLU A 33 -5.93 -7.45 4.60
CA GLU A 33 -4.90 -8.47 4.86
C GLU A 33 -4.00 -8.70 3.65
N VAL A 34 -4.56 -8.71 2.42
CA VAL A 34 -3.75 -8.80 1.18
C VAL A 34 -2.81 -7.61 1.05
N LYS A 35 -3.24 -6.40 1.43
CA LYS A 35 -2.39 -5.21 1.44
C LYS A 35 -1.24 -5.38 2.43
N VAL A 36 -1.55 -5.76 3.67
CA VAL A 36 -0.54 -6.02 4.70
C VAL A 36 0.42 -7.14 4.26
N ALA A 37 -0.09 -8.22 3.67
CA ALA A 37 0.73 -9.33 3.19
C ALA A 37 1.70 -8.90 2.08
N LEU A 38 1.27 -8.03 1.16
CA LEU A 38 2.15 -7.42 0.16
C LEU A 38 3.26 -6.59 0.83
N LEU A 39 2.91 -5.72 1.78
CA LEU A 39 3.88 -4.89 2.49
C LEU A 39 4.92 -5.75 3.23
N VAL A 40 4.47 -6.70 4.07
CA VAL A 40 5.38 -7.54 4.85
C VAL A 40 6.26 -8.37 3.93
N SER A 41 5.70 -8.99 2.89
CA SER A 41 6.49 -9.77 1.93
C SER A 41 7.57 -8.91 1.24
N LEU A 42 7.28 -7.65 0.90
CA LEU A 42 8.27 -6.72 0.35
C LEU A 42 9.40 -6.37 1.33
N LEU A 43 9.05 -6.14 2.60
CA LEU A 43 10.02 -5.80 3.65
C LEU A 43 10.91 -6.99 3.99
N GLU A 44 10.34 -8.19 4.05
CA GLU A 44 11.04 -9.46 4.30
C GLU A 44 11.72 -10.05 3.07
N LYS A 45 11.56 -9.43 1.89
CA LYS A 45 12.20 -9.85 0.64
C LYS A 45 11.69 -11.23 0.15
N LYS A 46 10.42 -11.55 0.41
CA LYS A 46 9.73 -12.76 -0.05
C LYS A 46 9.14 -12.57 -1.44
N GLU A 47 9.30 -13.57 -2.31
CA GLU A 47 8.78 -13.54 -3.69
C GLU A 47 7.25 -13.49 -3.76
N ASP A 48 6.56 -13.98 -2.72
CA ASP A 48 5.10 -13.93 -2.55
C ASP A 48 4.54 -12.50 -2.64
N ALA A 49 5.38 -11.46 -2.44
CA ALA A 49 5.00 -10.08 -2.71
C ALA A 49 4.41 -9.91 -4.12
N VAL A 50 4.91 -10.63 -5.12
CA VAL A 50 4.38 -10.60 -6.47
C VAL A 50 2.95 -11.16 -6.49
N PHE A 51 2.72 -12.30 -5.84
CA PHE A 51 1.38 -12.88 -5.72
C PHE A 51 0.40 -11.92 -5.06
N TRP A 52 0.73 -11.35 -3.89
CA TRP A 52 -0.16 -10.45 -3.16
C TRP A 52 -0.49 -9.17 -3.94
N ALA A 53 0.47 -8.63 -4.69
CA ALA A 53 0.22 -7.48 -5.56
C ALA A 53 -0.74 -7.82 -6.71
N TYR A 54 -0.55 -8.97 -7.35
CA TYR A 54 -1.47 -9.43 -8.40
C TYR A 54 -2.82 -9.85 -7.84
N GLU A 55 -2.89 -10.35 -6.60
CA GLU A 55 -4.16 -10.66 -5.96
C GLU A 55 -5.01 -9.41 -5.81
N LEU A 56 -4.45 -8.32 -5.32
CA LEU A 56 -5.15 -7.03 -5.22
C LEU A 56 -5.50 -6.48 -6.61
N PHE A 57 -4.52 -6.46 -7.52
CA PHE A 57 -4.67 -5.86 -8.84
C PHE A 57 -5.69 -6.60 -9.72
N MET A 58 -5.60 -7.93 -9.79
CA MET A 58 -6.51 -8.78 -10.59
C MET A 58 -7.87 -8.99 -9.93
N SER A 59 -8.01 -8.65 -8.65
CA SER A 59 -9.33 -8.48 -8.02
C SER A 59 -10.08 -7.24 -8.54
N GLY A 60 -9.42 -6.44 -9.37
CA GLY A 60 -9.97 -5.25 -10.00
C GLY A 60 -9.65 -3.96 -9.27
N PHE A 61 -8.93 -4.01 -8.13
CA PHE A 61 -8.46 -2.83 -7.39
C PHE A 61 -7.20 -2.23 -8.03
N LYS A 62 -7.24 -1.98 -9.34
CA LYS A 62 -6.03 -1.67 -10.12
C LYS A 62 -5.40 -0.34 -9.70
N GLN A 63 -6.19 0.73 -9.60
CA GLN A 63 -5.69 2.04 -9.15
C GLN A 63 -5.27 2.01 -7.68
N GLU A 64 -6.10 1.39 -6.82
CA GLU A 64 -5.75 1.21 -5.40
C GLU A 64 -4.41 0.49 -5.24
N THR A 65 -4.10 -0.50 -6.08
CA THR A 65 -2.80 -1.20 -6.06
C THR A 65 -1.66 -0.24 -6.35
N PHE A 66 -1.75 0.62 -7.37
CA PHE A 66 -0.72 1.60 -7.68
C PHE A 66 -0.56 2.64 -6.56
N ILE A 67 -1.67 3.17 -6.03
CA ILE A 67 -1.65 4.11 -4.90
C ILE A 67 -0.96 3.46 -3.70
N TYR A 68 -1.27 2.21 -3.40
CA TYR A 68 -0.67 1.49 -2.29
C TYR A 68 0.83 1.23 -2.51
N LEU A 69 1.25 0.86 -3.72
CA LEU A 69 2.68 0.75 -4.05
C LEU A 69 3.41 2.09 -3.95
N TRP A 70 2.77 3.21 -4.30
CA TRP A 70 3.32 4.55 -4.09
C TRP A 70 3.49 4.88 -2.60
N GLN A 71 2.48 4.53 -1.79
CA GLN A 71 2.55 4.70 -0.34
C GLN A 71 3.71 3.89 0.24
N ILE A 72 3.83 2.61 -0.13
CA ILE A 72 4.96 1.75 0.26
C ILE A 72 6.30 2.37 -0.17
N TYR A 73 6.37 2.90 -1.40
CA TYR A 73 7.59 3.54 -1.89
C TYR A 73 8.01 4.72 -1.02
N TYR A 74 7.12 5.67 -0.75
CA TYR A 74 7.46 6.85 0.06
C TYR A 74 7.72 6.54 1.53
N ASP A 75 6.99 5.59 2.09
CA ASP A 75 7.13 5.19 3.50
C ASP A 75 8.43 4.42 3.76
N PHE A 76 8.86 3.56 2.82
CA PHE A 76 9.91 2.58 3.09
C PHE A 76 11.13 2.64 2.16
N TYR A 77 11.01 3.16 0.94
CA TYR A 77 12.05 3.02 -0.08
C TYR A 77 12.62 4.34 -0.60
N ALA A 78 11.85 5.43 -0.60
CA ALA A 78 12.20 6.67 -1.29
C ALA A 78 13.48 7.31 -0.77
N THR A 79 13.70 7.26 0.54
CA THR A 79 14.87 7.89 1.19
C THR A 79 16.19 7.22 0.77
N LEU A 80 16.19 5.90 0.56
CA LEU A 80 17.38 5.14 0.15
C LEU A 80 17.48 4.91 -1.37
N ASN A 81 16.38 5.04 -2.11
CA ASN A 81 16.30 4.69 -3.54
C ASN A 81 15.69 5.80 -4.41
N PRO A 82 16.16 7.05 -4.32
CA PRO A 82 15.50 8.18 -4.96
C PRO A 82 15.42 8.08 -6.49
N THR A 83 16.37 7.37 -7.13
CA THR A 83 16.37 7.18 -8.58
C THR A 83 15.26 6.24 -9.07
N PHE A 84 14.67 5.42 -8.18
CA PHE A 84 13.57 4.54 -8.54
C PHE A 84 12.27 5.30 -8.80
N GLU A 85 12.11 6.50 -8.23
CA GLU A 85 10.92 7.34 -8.42
C GLU A 85 10.63 7.61 -9.90
N ASP A 86 11.63 8.06 -10.66
CA ASP A 86 11.45 8.38 -12.08
C ASP A 86 11.05 7.14 -12.89
N TYR A 87 11.58 5.97 -12.53
CA TYR A 87 11.20 4.70 -13.15
C TYR A 87 9.77 4.31 -12.80
N PHE A 88 9.37 4.47 -11.54
CA PHE A 88 8.02 4.19 -11.10
C PHE A 88 7.01 5.15 -11.75
N ILE A 89 7.29 6.46 -11.82
CA ILE A 89 6.48 7.43 -12.57
C ILE A 89 6.33 6.96 -14.02
N LYS A 90 7.44 6.64 -14.71
CA LYS A 90 7.41 6.17 -16.09
C LYS A 90 6.51 4.94 -16.26
N LYS A 91 6.66 3.94 -15.39
CA LYS A 91 5.86 2.70 -15.45
C LYS A 91 4.38 2.95 -15.15
N HIS A 92 4.08 3.81 -14.17
CA HIS A 92 2.71 4.17 -13.89
C HIS A 92 2.07 4.92 -15.07
N ILE A 93 2.79 5.85 -15.70
CA ILE A 93 2.33 6.52 -16.94
C ILE A 93 2.09 5.50 -18.05
N GLU A 94 3.03 4.58 -18.31
CA GLU A 94 2.88 3.52 -19.32
C GLU A 94 1.58 2.73 -19.13
N TRP A 95 1.29 2.30 -17.89
CA TRP A 95 0.06 1.59 -17.57
C TRP A 95 -1.20 2.44 -17.81
N VAL A 96 -1.19 3.71 -17.41
CA VAL A 96 -2.33 4.61 -17.61
C VAL A 96 -2.62 4.87 -19.09
N THR A 97 -1.56 4.97 -19.91
CA THR A 97 -1.68 5.24 -21.35
C THR A 97 -2.11 4.04 -22.18
N ASP A 98 -1.81 2.81 -21.74
CA ASP A 98 -2.16 1.58 -22.45
C ASP A 98 -2.62 0.50 -21.45
N ARG A 99 -3.90 0.58 -21.07
CA ARG A 99 -4.50 -0.24 -19.99
C ARG A 99 -4.70 -1.71 -20.36
N CYS A 100 -4.56 -2.08 -21.63
CA CYS A 100 -4.96 -3.40 -22.14
C CYS A 100 -3.79 -4.37 -22.33
N ILE A 101 -2.54 -3.92 -22.26
CA ILE A 101 -1.38 -4.75 -22.65
C ILE A 101 -0.33 -4.92 -21.53
N ASN A 102 -0.40 -4.16 -20.42
CA ASN A 102 0.77 -4.04 -19.53
C ASN A 102 0.51 -4.37 -18.05
N ASP A 103 -0.26 -5.42 -17.78
CA ASP A 103 -0.45 -5.95 -16.41
C ASP A 103 0.89 -6.46 -15.81
N ASN A 104 1.93 -6.70 -16.62
CA ASN A 104 3.31 -7.00 -16.20
C ASN A 104 3.97 -5.88 -15.39
N ILE A 105 3.44 -4.64 -15.47
CA ILE A 105 4.00 -3.49 -14.75
C ILE A 105 3.98 -3.72 -13.24
N ILE A 106 2.93 -4.33 -12.69
CA ILE A 106 2.83 -4.55 -11.25
C ILE A 106 3.96 -5.48 -10.77
N GLY A 107 4.11 -6.65 -11.39
CA GLY A 107 5.21 -7.55 -11.06
C GLY A 107 6.58 -6.92 -11.30
N THR A 108 6.71 -6.07 -12.34
CA THR A 108 7.95 -5.32 -12.61
C THR A 108 8.28 -4.38 -11.46
N LEU A 109 7.32 -3.59 -10.97
CA LEU A 109 7.53 -2.65 -9.87
C LEU A 109 7.87 -3.39 -8.57
N VAL A 110 7.08 -4.42 -8.23
CA VAL A 110 7.27 -5.22 -7.02
C VAL A 110 8.64 -5.90 -7.01
N ASN A 111 9.06 -6.54 -8.11
CA ASN A 111 10.39 -7.17 -8.20
C ASN A 111 11.54 -6.19 -8.06
N ASN A 112 11.38 -4.95 -8.54
CA ASN A 112 12.39 -3.93 -8.35
C ASN A 112 12.45 -3.42 -6.91
N LEU A 113 11.32 -3.35 -6.20
CA LEU A 113 11.29 -3.05 -4.76
C LEU A 113 11.90 -4.18 -3.93
N LEU A 114 11.64 -5.45 -4.28
CA LEU A 114 12.21 -6.62 -3.59
C LEU A 114 13.73 -6.56 -3.51
N VAL A 115 14.44 -6.16 -4.57
CA VAL A 115 15.91 -6.12 -4.57
C VAL A 115 16.53 -4.85 -3.98
N ARG A 116 15.70 -3.91 -3.52
CA ARG A 116 16.13 -2.61 -3.00
C ARG A 116 16.11 -2.59 -1.46
N PRO A 117 17.05 -1.89 -0.81
CA PRO A 117 16.96 -1.69 0.63
C PRO A 117 15.77 -0.80 0.97
N SER A 118 15.14 -1.08 2.08
CA SER A 118 14.14 -0.22 2.71
C SER A 118 14.65 0.24 4.08
N ASN A 119 14.00 1.27 4.64
CA ASN A 119 14.01 1.62 6.06
C ASN A 119 12.57 1.93 6.51
N THR A 120 12.38 2.30 7.77
CA THR A 120 11.06 2.62 8.33
C THR A 120 10.91 4.07 8.76
N ASP A 121 11.84 4.96 8.37
CA ASP A 121 11.92 6.33 8.88
C ASP A 121 10.61 7.11 8.66
N VAL A 122 10.18 7.20 7.39
CA VAL A 122 9.01 8.01 7.02
C VAL A 122 7.74 7.38 7.56
N TYR A 123 7.62 6.05 7.48
CA TYR A 123 6.49 5.32 8.06
C TYR A 123 6.36 5.58 9.57
N LEU A 124 7.43 5.38 10.34
CA LEU A 124 7.39 5.53 11.79
C LEU A 124 7.15 6.98 12.18
N LEU A 125 7.85 7.94 11.58
CA LEU A 125 7.61 9.36 11.84
C LEU A 125 6.15 9.74 11.59
N ARG A 126 5.54 9.24 10.50
CA ARG A 126 4.15 9.53 10.17
C ARG A 126 3.17 8.96 11.20
N ASN A 127 3.35 7.71 11.60
CA ASN A 127 2.44 7.06 12.55
C ASN A 127 2.67 7.55 13.99
N ILE A 128 3.93 7.82 14.39
CA ILE A 128 4.25 8.36 15.71
C ILE A 128 3.65 9.75 15.87
N CYS A 129 3.85 10.64 14.91
CA CYS A 129 3.26 11.98 14.95
C CYS A 129 1.71 11.99 14.90
N ASP A 130 1.08 10.92 14.40
CA ASP A 130 -0.37 10.78 14.37
C ASP A 130 -0.94 10.23 15.70
N GLN A 131 -0.19 9.36 16.38
CA GLN A 131 -0.65 8.63 17.56
C GLN A 131 -0.13 9.18 18.90
N PHE A 132 0.97 9.93 18.89
CA PHE A 132 1.62 10.44 20.10
C PHE A 132 1.70 11.96 20.11
N GLU A 133 1.72 12.54 21.31
CA GLU A 133 2.05 13.95 21.48
C GLU A 133 3.56 14.17 21.26
N ILE A 134 3.89 15.14 20.42
CA ILE A 134 5.28 15.43 20.05
C ILE A 134 5.70 16.76 20.65
N ASP A 135 6.70 16.71 21.51
CA ASP A 135 7.40 17.89 22.02
C ASP A 135 8.29 18.47 20.92
N ILE A 136 7.80 19.53 20.28
CA ILE A 136 8.53 20.23 19.21
C ILE A 136 9.62 21.10 19.81
N GLU A 137 10.87 20.92 19.35
CA GLU A 137 12.01 21.75 19.75
C GLU A 137 12.03 23.07 18.96
N TYR A 138 11.54 24.17 19.53
CA TYR A 138 11.56 25.46 18.85
C TYR A 138 12.94 26.13 18.95
N ILE A 139 13.33 26.89 17.90
CA ILE A 139 14.46 27.80 17.99
C ILE A 139 14.08 28.89 19.00
N ASP A 140 14.92 29.11 20.00
CA ASP A 140 14.74 30.19 20.99
C ASP A 140 14.89 31.56 20.30
N THR A 141 13.83 31.98 19.62
CA THR A 141 13.63 33.36 19.25
C THR A 141 13.10 34.03 20.51
N ASN A 142 13.56 35.24 20.83
CA ASN A 142 13.17 36.00 22.03
C ASN A 142 11.64 36.25 22.22
N THR A 143 10.79 35.66 21.38
CA THR A 143 9.34 35.56 21.48
C THR A 143 8.95 34.23 22.13
N ASN A 144 8.42 34.30 23.35
CA ASN A 144 7.90 33.19 24.17
C ASN A 144 6.71 32.40 23.57
N THR A 145 6.63 32.24 22.25
CA THR A 145 5.53 31.58 21.55
C THR A 145 6.06 30.39 20.77
N ASN A 146 5.77 29.19 21.27
CA ASN A 146 5.94 27.88 20.61
C ASN A 146 4.98 27.73 19.40
N ILE A 147 4.97 28.72 18.50
CA ILE A 147 4.02 28.82 17.39
C ILE A 147 4.75 29.34 16.15
N ILE A 148 4.69 28.56 15.07
CA ILE A 148 5.14 28.99 13.75
C ILE A 148 4.03 29.79 13.10
N ASN A 149 4.22 31.10 12.96
CA ASN A 149 3.21 32.03 12.42
C ASN A 149 3.64 32.75 11.13
N SER A 150 4.90 32.60 10.71
CA SER A 150 5.44 33.16 9.47
C SER A 150 6.18 32.10 8.65
N TYR A 151 6.35 32.39 7.37
CA TYR A 151 7.07 31.51 6.45
C TYR A 151 8.56 31.47 6.78
N GLU A 152 9.13 32.62 7.14
CA GLU A 152 10.53 32.77 7.53
C GLU A 152 10.85 31.90 8.77
N MET A 153 9.97 31.94 9.79
CA MET A 153 10.08 31.08 10.96
C MET A 153 10.01 29.60 10.58
N LEU A 154 9.07 29.21 9.71
CA LEU A 154 8.94 27.83 9.25
C LEU A 154 10.23 27.33 8.62
N VAL A 155 10.81 28.11 7.69
CA VAL A 155 12.05 27.75 7.01
C VAL A 155 13.20 27.63 8.01
N GLU A 156 13.33 28.56 8.95
CA GLU A 156 14.38 28.53 9.96
C GLU A 156 14.29 27.28 10.84
N HIS A 157 13.11 26.96 11.37
CA HIS A 157 12.88 25.77 12.20
C HIS A 157 13.13 24.48 11.43
N VAL A 158 12.60 24.36 10.21
CA VAL A 158 12.80 23.16 9.38
C VAL A 158 14.29 22.95 9.08
N CYS A 159 15.03 24.01 8.77
CA CYS A 159 16.48 23.90 8.54
C CYS A 159 17.22 23.49 9.82
N TYR A 160 16.88 24.11 10.95
CA TYR A 160 17.44 23.78 12.25
C TYR A 160 17.22 22.30 12.62
N TRP A 161 16.01 21.78 12.47
CA TRP A 161 15.73 20.38 12.79
C TRP A 161 16.47 19.39 11.90
N ILE A 162 16.63 19.72 10.62
CA ILE A 162 17.45 18.89 9.72
C ILE A 162 18.91 18.87 10.19
N GLU A 163 19.48 20.01 10.56
CA GLU A 163 20.86 20.13 11.03
C GLU A 163 21.10 19.46 12.38
N LYS A 164 20.08 19.45 13.26
CA LYS A 164 20.12 18.81 14.58
C LYS A 164 19.65 17.37 14.61
N GLU A 165 19.17 16.84 13.48
CA GLU A 165 18.60 15.49 13.39
C GLU A 165 17.32 15.31 14.22
N GLU A 166 16.59 16.41 14.44
CA GLU A 166 15.33 16.48 15.18
C GLU A 166 14.14 16.09 14.31
N TYR A 167 14.14 14.83 13.87
CA TYR A 167 13.20 14.35 12.87
C TYR A 167 11.74 14.31 13.36
N ARG A 168 11.50 14.19 14.67
CA ARG A 168 10.14 14.27 15.26
C ARG A 168 9.53 15.65 15.07
N SER A 169 10.26 16.69 15.48
CA SER A 169 9.86 18.10 15.32
C SER A 169 9.62 18.46 13.85
N LEU A 170 10.53 17.98 12.97
CA LEU A 170 10.39 18.10 11.53
C LEU A 170 9.10 17.45 11.02
N ALA A 171 8.89 16.17 11.32
CA ALA A 171 7.72 15.43 10.84
C ALA A 171 6.41 16.01 11.37
N GLN A 172 6.34 16.30 12.67
CA GLN A 172 5.16 16.88 13.31
C GLN A 172 4.75 18.18 12.62
N THR A 173 5.73 19.06 12.38
CA THR A 173 5.47 20.35 11.74
C THR A 173 5.06 20.18 10.28
N ILE A 174 5.77 19.39 9.49
CA ILE A 174 5.46 19.20 8.06
C ILE A 174 4.08 18.56 7.86
N LEU A 175 3.77 17.52 8.64
CA LEU A 175 2.56 16.73 8.49
C LEU A 175 1.31 17.41 9.08
N PHE A 176 1.44 18.11 10.22
CA PHE A 176 0.27 18.54 10.99
C PHE A 176 0.15 20.06 11.20
N THR A 177 1.10 20.88 10.74
CA THR A 177 0.95 22.35 10.87
C THR A 177 -0.29 22.87 10.16
N LYS A 178 -0.96 23.83 10.81
CA LYS A 178 -2.10 24.58 10.23
C LYS A 178 -1.65 25.73 9.33
N TYR A 179 -0.39 26.15 9.45
CA TYR A 179 0.18 27.19 8.60
C TYR A 179 0.17 26.71 7.15
N LYS A 180 -0.36 27.52 6.22
CA LYS A 180 -0.36 27.20 4.79
C LYS A 180 0.93 27.72 4.17
N TYR A 181 1.63 26.86 3.45
CA TYR A 181 2.89 27.19 2.79
C TYR A 181 2.98 26.50 1.43
N ASN A 182 3.89 26.99 0.59
CA ASN A 182 4.18 26.37 -0.69
C ASN A 182 5.26 25.29 -0.50
N TYR A 183 4.91 24.03 -0.76
CA TYR A 183 5.83 22.89 -0.58
C TYR A 183 7.11 23.03 -1.39
N THR A 184 7.01 23.49 -2.64
CA THR A 184 8.16 23.68 -3.55
C THR A 184 9.07 24.78 -3.06
N LEU A 185 8.52 25.89 -2.55
CA LEU A 185 9.30 26.98 -2.01
C LEU A 185 10.04 26.53 -0.74
N LEU A 186 9.34 25.88 0.20
CA LEU A 186 9.96 25.37 1.44
C LEU A 186 11.09 24.39 1.14
N TYR A 187 10.86 23.41 0.26
CA TYR A 187 11.90 22.47 -0.16
C TYR A 187 13.10 23.19 -0.82
N THR A 188 12.83 24.18 -1.67
CA THR A 188 13.88 24.95 -2.37
C THR A 188 14.72 25.78 -1.40
N ASP A 189 14.10 26.40 -0.41
CA ASP A 189 14.78 27.23 0.59
C ASP A 189 15.57 26.37 1.58
N CYS A 190 15.03 25.23 2.00
CA CYS A 190 15.77 24.25 2.81
C CYS A 190 16.99 23.71 2.05
N LEU A 191 16.80 23.35 0.77
CA LEU A 191 17.88 22.93 -0.12
C LEU A 191 18.96 24.02 -0.27
N ALA A 192 18.56 25.30 -0.29
CA ALA A 192 19.48 26.43 -0.35
C ALA A 192 20.25 26.66 0.96
N LYS A 193 19.59 26.58 2.11
CA LYS A 193 20.19 26.87 3.41
C LYS A 193 21.08 25.72 3.90
N VAL A 194 20.55 24.51 3.94
CA VAL A 194 21.21 23.37 4.60
C VAL A 194 22.18 22.63 3.66
N PHE A 195 21.91 22.61 2.35
CA PHE A 195 22.59 21.71 1.41
C PHE A 195 23.52 22.42 0.41
N ASN A 196 23.93 23.66 0.71
CA ASN A 196 24.60 24.55 -0.23
C ASN A 196 26.07 24.15 -0.52
N LYS A 197 26.27 23.26 -1.51
CA LYS A 197 27.55 23.02 -2.24
C LYS A 197 27.41 22.18 -3.53
N ASN A 198 26.20 22.00 -4.08
CA ASN A 198 25.97 21.07 -5.19
C ASN A 198 25.51 21.74 -6.49
N ASN A 199 26.25 21.50 -7.59
CA ASN A 199 25.92 21.90 -8.97
C ASN A 199 24.62 21.27 -9.53
N LYS A 200 23.87 20.48 -8.74
CA LYS A 200 22.66 19.75 -9.16
C LYS A 200 21.33 20.29 -8.58
N LYS A 201 21.34 21.45 -7.93
CA LYS A 201 20.16 22.05 -7.26
C LYS A 201 18.90 22.07 -8.12
N ASN A 202 19.00 22.53 -9.37
CA ASN A 202 17.85 22.64 -10.28
C ASN A 202 17.24 21.27 -10.64
N GLY A 203 18.06 20.21 -10.71
CA GLY A 203 17.57 18.86 -10.97
C GLY A 203 16.74 18.31 -9.82
N LEU A 204 17.16 18.57 -8.58
CA LEU A 204 16.43 18.15 -7.37
C LEU A 204 15.09 18.88 -7.22
N ILE A 205 15.05 20.17 -7.53
CA ILE A 205 13.80 20.96 -7.51
C ILE A 205 12.84 20.42 -8.57
N ARG A 206 13.33 20.14 -9.79
CA ARG A 206 12.49 19.59 -10.86
C ARG A 206 11.95 18.20 -10.51
N SER A 207 12.79 17.33 -9.94
CA SER A 207 12.38 16.02 -9.44
C SER A 207 11.29 16.17 -8.38
N PHE A 208 11.49 17.03 -7.38
CA PHE A 208 10.49 17.29 -6.34
C PHE A 208 9.13 17.74 -6.91
N VAL A 209 9.12 18.68 -7.85
CA VAL A 209 7.89 19.15 -8.50
C VAL A 209 7.19 18.01 -9.26
N SER A 210 7.95 17.10 -9.87
CA SER A 210 7.42 15.89 -10.51
C SER A 210 6.82 14.91 -9.49
N SER A 211 7.47 14.74 -8.34
CA SER A 211 6.97 13.90 -7.24
C SER A 211 5.60 14.37 -6.75
N LEU A 212 5.35 15.69 -6.68
CA LEU A 212 4.06 16.25 -6.28
C LEU A 212 2.88 15.91 -7.22
N GLN A 213 3.13 15.23 -8.35
CA GLN A 213 2.09 14.83 -9.31
C GLN A 213 1.55 13.42 -9.03
N VAL A 214 2.20 12.63 -8.17
CA VAL A 214 1.77 11.26 -7.82
C VAL A 214 0.60 11.29 -6.81
N PRO A 215 -0.21 10.23 -6.70
CA PRO A 215 -1.42 10.23 -5.88
C PRO A 215 -1.12 10.00 -4.38
N ILE A 216 -0.20 10.77 -3.81
CA ILE A 216 0.21 10.71 -2.39
C ILE A 216 0.09 12.11 -1.78
N ASN A 217 -0.22 12.17 -0.48
CA ASN A 217 -0.31 13.43 0.24
C ASN A 217 0.99 14.25 0.07
N PRO A 218 0.93 15.48 -0.46
CA PRO A 218 2.09 16.34 -0.66
C PRO A 218 2.96 16.55 0.58
N ARG A 219 2.38 16.52 1.79
CA ARG A 219 3.12 16.63 3.05
C ARG A 219 3.99 15.39 3.31
N VAL A 220 3.50 14.19 2.99
CA VAL A 220 4.27 12.94 3.09
C VAL A 220 5.39 12.93 2.06
N ILE A 221 5.10 13.36 0.82
CA ILE A 221 6.14 13.52 -0.22
C ILE A 221 7.22 14.51 0.24
N LEU A 222 6.82 15.66 0.80
CA LEU A 222 7.77 16.66 1.31
C LEU A 222 8.63 16.09 2.45
N LEU A 223 8.03 15.42 3.43
CA LEU A 223 8.77 14.77 4.51
C LEU A 223 9.77 13.74 3.97
N ALA A 224 9.31 12.84 3.10
CA ALA A 224 10.17 11.83 2.47
C ALA A 224 11.32 12.46 1.67
N LYS A 225 11.08 13.59 1.00
CA LYS A 225 12.08 14.31 0.21
C LYS A 225 13.09 15.07 1.08
N LEU A 226 12.68 15.60 2.23
CA LEU A 226 13.62 16.17 3.20
C LEU A 226 14.47 15.07 3.86
N MET A 227 13.87 13.92 4.21
CA MET A 227 14.61 12.75 4.69
C MET A 227 15.54 12.14 3.62
N GLU A 228 15.14 12.17 2.35
CA GLU A 228 16.00 11.82 1.20
C GLU A 228 17.24 12.72 1.16
N LEU A 229 17.10 14.03 1.40
CA LEU A 229 18.25 14.92 1.46
C LEU A 229 19.17 14.60 2.65
N CYS A 230 18.62 14.28 3.82
CA CYS A 230 19.38 13.88 5.01
C CYS A 230 20.18 12.59 4.76
N THR A 231 19.54 11.55 4.23
CA THR A 231 20.18 10.27 3.89
C THR A 231 21.27 10.44 2.82
N ARG A 232 21.09 11.38 1.89
CA ARG A 232 22.13 11.75 0.92
C ARG A 232 23.37 12.34 1.59
N LEU A 233 23.22 13.25 2.55
CA LEU A 233 24.35 13.84 3.28
C LEU A 233 25.14 12.79 4.06
N LYS A 234 24.45 11.78 4.59
CA LYS A 234 25.05 10.67 5.32
C LYS A 234 25.60 9.56 4.41
N GLY A 235 25.44 9.67 3.09
CA GLY A 235 25.95 8.70 2.12
C GLY A 235 25.24 7.35 2.15
N LEU A 236 23.99 7.29 2.62
CA LEU A 236 23.22 6.03 2.77
C LEU A 236 22.50 5.58 1.49
N GLN A 237 22.39 6.47 0.49
CA GLN A 237 21.62 6.21 -0.72
C GLN A 237 22.28 5.18 -1.65
N GLN A 238 21.46 4.36 -2.28
CA GLN A 238 21.90 3.42 -3.30
C GLN A 238 21.96 4.09 -4.68
N SER A 239 22.96 3.71 -5.47
CA SER A 239 23.14 4.15 -6.86
C SER A 239 22.59 3.16 -7.90
N LYS A 240 21.76 2.20 -7.50
CA LYS A 240 21.23 1.14 -8.40
C LYS A 240 20.25 1.71 -9.43
N SER A 241 20.73 1.86 -10.67
CA SER A 241 19.96 2.29 -11.84
C SER A 241 19.46 1.13 -12.72
N THR A 242 19.78 -0.12 -12.38
CA THR A 242 19.32 -1.29 -13.14
C THR A 242 17.92 -1.70 -12.72
N TYR A 243 17.07 -1.96 -13.70
CA TYR A 243 15.69 -2.39 -13.51
C TYR A 243 15.47 -3.75 -14.17
N ARG A 244 14.82 -4.66 -13.44
CA ARG A 244 14.38 -5.96 -13.99
C ARG A 244 12.98 -5.80 -14.53
N ILE A 245 12.73 -6.27 -15.75
CA ILE A 245 11.37 -6.40 -16.29
C ILE A 245 10.86 -7.76 -15.84
N PHE A 246 9.62 -7.79 -15.36
CA PHE A 246 8.93 -9.03 -15.02
C PHE A 246 8.11 -9.48 -16.22
N ASP A 247 8.23 -10.76 -16.56
CA ASP A 247 7.31 -11.42 -17.48
C ASP A 247 6.27 -12.19 -16.68
N ILE A 248 5.00 -11.79 -16.81
CA ILE A 248 3.89 -12.50 -16.15
C ILE A 248 3.78 -13.95 -16.62
N ASN A 249 4.21 -14.25 -17.86
CA ASN A 249 4.14 -15.59 -18.43
C ASN A 249 5.08 -16.57 -17.70
N GLU A 250 6.13 -16.06 -17.04
CA GLU A 250 7.05 -16.87 -16.25
C GLU A 250 6.50 -17.18 -14.84
N PHE A 251 5.42 -16.52 -14.43
CA PHE A 251 4.85 -16.66 -13.10
C PHE A 251 3.60 -17.54 -13.12
N ASN A 252 3.83 -18.84 -12.96
CA ASN A 252 2.81 -19.89 -13.03
C ASN A 252 1.60 -19.62 -12.13
N ASP A 253 1.78 -18.98 -10.97
CA ASP A 253 0.68 -18.73 -10.01
C ASP A 253 -0.32 -17.64 -10.45
N ILE A 254 0.01 -16.84 -11.47
CA ILE A 254 -0.91 -15.85 -12.07
C ILE A 254 -1.55 -16.38 -13.35
N ASN A 255 -0.79 -17.16 -14.15
CA ASN A 255 -1.28 -17.74 -15.40
C ASN A 255 -2.27 -18.88 -15.18
N ASP A 256 -2.19 -19.55 -14.03
CA ASP A 256 -3.18 -20.51 -13.54
C ASP A 256 -4.61 -19.91 -13.35
N ILE A 257 -5.00 -18.76 -13.91
CA ILE A 257 -6.41 -18.26 -13.85
C ILE A 257 -6.93 -17.71 -15.15
N ASN A 258 -6.11 -16.97 -15.89
CA ASN A 258 -6.48 -16.59 -17.25
C ASN A 258 -6.40 -17.81 -18.18
N ASP A 259 -5.57 -18.81 -17.81
CA ASP A 259 -5.20 -19.98 -18.60
C ASP A 259 -5.20 -21.31 -17.80
N ILE A 260 -5.90 -21.39 -16.65
CA ILE A 260 -6.46 -22.70 -16.29
C ILE A 260 -7.34 -23.05 -17.47
N ASN A 261 -6.88 -24.01 -18.28
CA ASN A 261 -7.66 -24.62 -19.33
C ASN A 261 -9.06 -24.80 -18.76
N LYS A 262 -10.06 -24.12 -19.33
CA LYS A 262 -11.47 -24.21 -18.91
C LYS A 262 -11.94 -25.66 -18.77
N ASP A 263 -11.20 -26.59 -19.36
CA ASP A 263 -11.43 -28.04 -19.35
C ASP A 263 -10.75 -28.83 -18.19
N SER A 264 -9.89 -28.25 -17.34
CA SER A 264 -9.02 -29.03 -16.42
C SER A 264 -9.22 -28.86 -14.91
N VAL A 265 -9.58 -27.67 -14.42
CA VAL A 265 -9.77 -27.43 -12.97
C VAL A 265 -11.19 -26.95 -12.72
N LYS A 266 -11.91 -27.71 -11.90
CA LYS A 266 -13.26 -27.35 -11.47
C LYS A 266 -13.22 -26.15 -10.51
N PRO A 267 -14.19 -25.22 -10.56
CA PRO A 267 -14.17 -24.00 -9.75
C PRO A 267 -14.00 -24.23 -8.24
N TYR A 268 -14.65 -25.26 -7.68
CA TYR A 268 -14.53 -25.64 -6.28
C TYR A 268 -13.13 -26.14 -5.87
N ASN A 269 -12.19 -26.37 -6.80
CA ASN A 269 -10.81 -26.72 -6.48
C ASN A 269 -9.86 -25.51 -6.46
N VAL A 270 -10.29 -24.33 -6.92
CA VAL A 270 -9.43 -23.15 -7.09
C VAL A 270 -8.81 -22.72 -5.75
N LEU A 271 -9.63 -22.56 -4.71
CA LEU A 271 -9.15 -22.13 -3.39
C LEU A 271 -8.13 -23.12 -2.82
N LYS A 272 -8.37 -24.42 -2.97
CA LYS A 272 -7.45 -25.47 -2.52
C LYS A 272 -6.09 -25.38 -3.21
N GLN A 273 -6.06 -25.12 -4.51
CA GLN A 273 -4.81 -24.96 -5.25
C GLN A 273 -4.05 -23.71 -4.83
N VAL A 274 -4.74 -22.56 -4.78
CA VAL A 274 -4.13 -21.28 -4.40
C VAL A 274 -3.59 -21.35 -2.97
N TYR A 275 -4.39 -21.81 -2.01
CA TYR A 275 -4.01 -21.83 -0.61
C TYR A 275 -2.97 -22.92 -0.29
N SER A 276 -2.72 -23.85 -1.20
CA SER A 276 -1.60 -24.78 -1.08
C SER A 276 -0.24 -24.11 -1.27
N LYS A 277 -0.21 -23.00 -2.02
CA LYS A 277 1.00 -22.22 -2.35
C LYS A 277 1.09 -20.92 -1.55
N HIS A 278 -0.04 -20.23 -1.41
CA HIS A 278 -0.14 -18.91 -0.79
C HIS A 278 -1.17 -18.97 0.32
N SER A 279 -0.76 -19.11 1.58
CA SER A 279 -1.69 -19.05 2.71
C SER A 279 -1.50 -17.73 3.45
N MET A 280 -2.59 -17.09 3.84
CA MET A 280 -2.52 -15.89 4.68
C MET A 280 -1.91 -16.18 6.06
N GLN A 281 -2.11 -17.39 6.59
CA GLN A 281 -1.51 -17.80 7.87
C GLN A 281 0.01 -17.89 7.83
N ASP A 282 0.57 -18.23 6.67
CA ASP A 282 2.01 -18.39 6.46
C ASP A 282 2.73 -17.03 6.31
N VAL A 283 1.96 -15.95 6.14
CA VAL A 283 2.51 -14.59 6.11
C VAL A 283 2.79 -14.15 7.55
N SER A 284 4.06 -13.87 7.82
CA SER A 284 4.52 -13.39 9.12
C SER A 284 3.93 -12.02 9.43
N ASN A 285 3.69 -11.75 10.72
CA ASN A 285 3.46 -10.41 11.26
C ASN A 285 2.22 -9.67 10.73
N VAL A 286 1.33 -10.30 9.95
CA VAL A 286 0.08 -9.67 9.50
C VAL A 286 -0.79 -9.27 10.69
N GLY A 287 -0.79 -10.07 11.76
CA GLY A 287 -1.54 -9.80 12.98
C GLY A 287 -1.03 -8.61 13.81
N LEU A 288 0.10 -7.97 13.45
CA LEU A 288 0.55 -6.73 14.07
C LEU A 288 -0.30 -5.52 13.66
N PHE A 289 -0.99 -5.63 12.52
CA PHE A 289 -1.73 -4.52 11.94
C PHE A 289 -3.17 -4.47 12.45
N LYS A 290 -3.73 -3.27 12.44
CA LYS A 290 -5.15 -3.02 12.69
C LYS A 290 -5.96 -3.44 11.47
N LEU A 291 -6.49 -4.65 11.53
CA LEU A 291 -7.23 -5.26 10.42
C LEU A 291 -8.75 -5.12 10.59
N VAL A 292 -9.47 -5.10 9.48
CA VAL A 292 -10.94 -5.12 9.39
C VAL A 292 -11.50 -6.33 10.14
N ARG A 293 -10.83 -7.49 10.05
CA ARG A 293 -11.24 -8.71 10.75
C ARG A 293 -11.43 -8.49 12.26
N ASN A 294 -10.69 -7.57 12.88
CA ASN A 294 -10.70 -7.33 14.33
C ASN A 294 -12.04 -6.74 14.80
N LYS A 295 -12.89 -6.25 13.87
CA LYS A 295 -14.24 -5.76 14.14
C LYS A 295 -15.29 -6.88 14.17
N TYR A 296 -14.92 -8.09 13.76
CA TYR A 296 -15.82 -9.24 13.66
C TYR A 296 -15.50 -10.28 14.72
N SER A 297 -16.53 -10.90 15.29
CA SER A 297 -16.33 -12.12 16.06
C SER A 297 -15.89 -13.26 15.14
N GLU A 298 -15.18 -14.25 15.67
CA GLU A 298 -14.74 -15.43 14.93
C GLU A 298 -15.90 -16.12 14.18
N ASN A 299 -17.05 -16.28 14.86
CA ASN A 299 -18.26 -16.88 14.26
C ASN A 299 -18.83 -16.04 13.12
N ASN A 300 -18.82 -14.71 13.23
CA ASN A 300 -19.31 -13.83 12.17
C ASN A 300 -18.38 -13.87 10.96
N LEU A 301 -17.06 -13.87 11.17
CA LEU A 301 -16.07 -13.97 10.09
C LEU A 301 -16.17 -15.32 9.37
N LYS A 302 -16.32 -16.40 10.14
CA LYS A 302 -16.51 -17.75 9.60
C LYS A 302 -17.82 -17.85 8.79
N THR A 303 -18.91 -17.29 9.30
CA THR A 303 -20.19 -17.26 8.58
C THR A 303 -20.08 -16.44 7.28
N ALA A 304 -19.37 -15.31 7.32
CA ALA A 304 -19.12 -14.49 6.16
C ALA A 304 -18.35 -15.24 5.07
N TRP A 305 -17.34 -16.02 5.45
CA TRP A 305 -16.50 -16.76 4.51
C TRP A 305 -17.13 -18.07 4.01
N LEU A 306 -17.83 -18.82 4.86
CA LEU A 306 -18.46 -20.08 4.45
C LEU A 306 -19.77 -19.86 3.68
N ASN A 307 -20.65 -18.99 4.21
CA ASN A 307 -22.05 -18.95 3.77
C ASN A 307 -22.41 -17.69 2.97
N ASN A 308 -21.71 -16.57 3.20
CA ASN A 308 -22.04 -15.28 2.59
C ASN A 308 -20.91 -14.74 1.72
N TRP A 309 -20.02 -15.62 1.23
CA TRP A 309 -18.80 -15.20 0.56
C TRP A 309 -19.10 -14.39 -0.70
N GLU A 310 -20.13 -14.77 -1.46
CA GLU A 310 -20.52 -14.09 -2.70
C GLU A 310 -20.94 -12.64 -2.45
N TYR A 311 -21.64 -12.40 -1.35
CA TYR A 311 -22.03 -11.05 -0.93
C TYR A 311 -20.79 -10.21 -0.65
N HIS A 312 -19.86 -10.72 0.15
CA HIS A 312 -18.61 -10.01 0.48
C HIS A 312 -17.64 -9.89 -0.70
N ALA A 313 -17.65 -10.87 -1.60
CA ALA A 313 -16.86 -10.90 -2.83
C ALA A 313 -17.39 -9.92 -3.87
N SER A 314 -18.71 -9.72 -3.95
CA SER A 314 -19.36 -8.77 -4.87
C SER A 314 -18.89 -7.31 -4.70
N PHE A 315 -18.18 -7.01 -3.61
CA PHE A 315 -17.57 -5.72 -3.36
C PHE A 315 -16.17 -5.55 -3.97
N SER A 316 -15.63 -6.60 -4.57
CA SER A 316 -14.49 -6.49 -5.48
C SER A 316 -14.97 -6.32 -6.92
N PRO A 317 -14.32 -5.45 -7.72
CA PRO A 317 -14.76 -5.20 -9.09
C PRO A 317 -14.81 -6.45 -9.97
N ILE A 318 -13.88 -7.40 -9.78
CA ILE A 318 -13.87 -8.63 -10.57
C ILE A 318 -15.10 -9.51 -10.32
N TRP A 319 -15.50 -9.68 -9.06
CA TRP A 319 -16.64 -10.52 -8.70
C TRP A 319 -17.95 -9.84 -9.04
N LEU A 320 -18.06 -8.54 -8.82
CA LEU A 320 -19.22 -7.76 -9.26
C LEU A 320 -19.46 -7.92 -10.76
N ASP A 321 -18.40 -7.85 -11.55
CA ASP A 321 -18.47 -7.98 -12.99
C ASP A 321 -18.82 -9.41 -13.42
N ARG A 322 -18.22 -10.44 -12.80
CA ARG A 322 -18.61 -11.85 -13.01
C ARG A 322 -20.10 -12.09 -12.71
N ILE A 323 -20.57 -11.60 -11.57
CA ILE A 323 -21.98 -11.72 -11.13
C ILE A 323 -22.90 -11.05 -12.16
N LYS A 324 -22.61 -9.81 -12.55
CA LYS A 324 -23.41 -9.07 -13.55
C LYS A 324 -23.44 -9.77 -14.91
N ARG A 325 -22.29 -10.29 -15.38
CA ARG A 325 -22.21 -11.05 -16.64
C ARG A 325 -23.02 -12.35 -16.57
N GLY A 326 -23.09 -12.98 -15.41
CA GLY A 326 -23.95 -14.12 -15.13
C GLY A 326 -25.43 -13.78 -14.91
N GLY A 327 -25.87 -12.53 -15.09
CA GLY A 327 -27.27 -12.13 -14.85
C GLY A 327 -27.65 -12.05 -13.37
N GLY A 328 -26.66 -11.92 -12.48
CA GLY A 328 -26.85 -11.75 -11.04
C GLY A 328 -26.85 -10.28 -10.59
N TYR A 329 -27.43 -10.03 -9.42
CA TYR A 329 -27.41 -8.75 -8.73
C TYR A 329 -27.30 -8.93 -7.21
N VAL A 330 -26.80 -7.90 -6.52
CA VAL A 330 -26.59 -7.93 -5.07
C VAL A 330 -27.89 -7.53 -4.36
N ASN A 331 -28.42 -8.41 -3.52
CA ASN A 331 -29.51 -8.09 -2.61
C ASN A 331 -28.92 -7.61 -1.27
N TYR A 332 -28.85 -6.30 -1.07
CA TYR A 332 -28.27 -5.69 0.13
C TYR A 332 -29.10 -5.91 1.40
N THR A 333 -30.42 -6.14 1.27
CA THR A 333 -31.32 -6.38 2.40
C THR A 333 -31.07 -7.76 3.00
N TYR A 334 -30.99 -8.79 2.16
CA TYR A 334 -30.77 -10.17 2.58
C TYR A 334 -29.31 -10.61 2.57
N LYS A 335 -28.40 -9.72 2.13
CA LYS A 335 -26.95 -9.96 2.04
C LYS A 335 -26.59 -11.21 1.23
N ARG A 336 -27.15 -11.33 0.02
CA ARG A 336 -26.91 -12.46 -0.89
C ARG A 336 -26.92 -12.02 -2.35
N ILE A 337 -26.49 -12.90 -3.24
CA ILE A 337 -26.63 -12.73 -4.69
C ILE A 337 -27.93 -13.36 -5.14
N GLU A 338 -28.65 -12.67 -6.02
CA GLU A 338 -29.86 -13.17 -6.67
C GLU A 338 -29.66 -13.15 -8.19
N PHE A 339 -30.11 -14.20 -8.86
CA PHE A 339 -30.04 -14.33 -10.31
C PHE A 339 -31.40 -14.10 -10.95
N ILE A 340 -31.41 -13.64 -12.19
CA ILE A 340 -32.65 -13.39 -12.94
C ILE A 340 -33.49 -14.67 -13.12
N ASN A 341 -32.83 -15.82 -13.30
CA ASN A 341 -33.44 -17.14 -13.39
C ASN A 341 -32.41 -18.24 -13.05
N ASP A 342 -32.89 -19.48 -12.95
CA ASP A 342 -32.06 -20.64 -12.59
C ASP A 342 -31.00 -20.96 -13.65
N GLU A 343 -31.29 -20.76 -14.94
CA GLU A 343 -30.31 -20.97 -16.03
C GLU A 343 -29.09 -20.05 -15.88
N CYS A 344 -29.31 -18.78 -15.54
CA CYS A 344 -28.26 -17.80 -15.25
C CYS A 344 -27.41 -18.23 -14.04
N ALA A 345 -28.06 -18.70 -12.97
CA ALA A 345 -27.38 -19.19 -11.79
C ALA A 345 -26.50 -20.41 -12.13
N GLU A 346 -27.05 -21.39 -12.83
CA GLU A 346 -26.32 -22.61 -13.24
C GLU A 346 -25.07 -22.29 -14.06
N VAL A 347 -25.17 -21.39 -15.03
CA VAL A 347 -24.02 -20.94 -15.84
C VAL A 347 -22.96 -20.25 -14.97
N PHE A 348 -23.37 -19.39 -14.05
CA PHE A 348 -22.44 -18.71 -13.15
C PHE A 348 -21.71 -19.68 -12.23
N TYR A 349 -22.43 -20.59 -11.56
CA TYR A 349 -21.82 -21.55 -10.63
C TYR A 349 -20.95 -22.59 -11.34
N ALA A 350 -21.30 -22.96 -12.58
CA ALA A 350 -20.45 -23.83 -13.40
C ALA A 350 -19.07 -23.23 -13.69
N GLU A 351 -18.95 -21.89 -13.72
CA GLU A 351 -17.69 -21.19 -13.98
C GLU A 351 -16.99 -20.67 -12.71
N PHE A 352 -17.75 -20.27 -11.69
CA PHE A 352 -17.22 -19.53 -10.53
C PHE A 352 -17.66 -20.08 -9.16
N GLY A 353 -18.36 -21.21 -9.10
CA GLY A 353 -18.81 -21.82 -7.85
C GLY A 353 -17.65 -22.38 -7.01
N TYR A 354 -17.11 -21.56 -6.10
CA TYR A 354 -15.99 -21.97 -5.24
C TYR A 354 -16.40 -22.88 -4.07
N GLU A 355 -17.70 -22.90 -3.72
CA GLU A 355 -18.30 -23.75 -2.67
C GLU A 355 -17.49 -23.79 -1.35
N PRO A 356 -17.25 -22.65 -0.67
CA PRO A 356 -16.43 -22.60 0.55
C PRO A 356 -16.96 -23.46 1.71
N ASP A 357 -18.27 -23.64 1.79
CA ASP A 357 -18.98 -24.47 2.78
C ASP A 357 -18.74 -25.98 2.60
N GLU A 358 -18.42 -26.42 1.38
CA GLU A 358 -18.06 -27.81 1.05
C GLU A 358 -16.54 -28.06 1.16
N GLN A 359 -15.74 -27.04 1.48
CA GLN A 359 -14.28 -27.17 1.65
C GLN A 359 -13.90 -27.74 3.03
N PRO A 360 -12.79 -28.51 3.11
CA PRO A 360 -12.29 -28.97 4.40
C PRO A 360 -11.78 -27.80 5.26
N LYS A 361 -11.84 -27.99 6.59
CA LYS A 361 -11.46 -26.99 7.60
C LYS A 361 -10.13 -26.28 7.32
N ASN A 362 -9.13 -27.03 6.86
CA ASN A 362 -7.80 -26.48 6.61
C ASN A 362 -7.76 -25.43 5.49
N ILE A 363 -8.72 -25.41 4.57
CA ILE A 363 -8.80 -24.40 3.50
C ILE A 363 -9.25 -23.07 4.09
N TYR A 364 -10.31 -23.05 4.89
CA TYR A 364 -10.75 -21.81 5.52
C TYR A 364 -9.72 -21.32 6.55
N ASP A 365 -9.07 -22.21 7.31
CA ASP A 365 -8.02 -21.82 8.25
C ASP A 365 -6.88 -21.10 7.50
N LYS A 366 -6.49 -21.57 6.31
CA LYS A 366 -5.45 -20.94 5.48
C LYS A 366 -5.81 -19.54 4.96
N ALA A 367 -7.08 -19.19 4.88
CA ALA A 367 -7.55 -17.87 4.45
C ALA A 367 -7.82 -16.93 5.63
N ILE A 368 -8.56 -17.40 6.63
CA ILE A 368 -9.11 -16.57 7.71
C ILE A 368 -8.83 -17.15 9.10
N GLY A 369 -7.91 -18.11 9.23
CA GLY A 369 -7.50 -18.63 10.53
C GLY A 369 -6.68 -17.62 11.34
N LEU A 370 -6.08 -18.10 12.44
CA LEU A 370 -5.26 -17.26 13.32
C LEU A 370 -4.05 -16.72 12.55
N LEU A 371 -3.83 -15.41 12.64
CA LEU A 371 -2.68 -14.73 12.04
C LEU A 371 -1.51 -14.71 13.01
N SER A 372 -0.30 -14.86 12.46
CA SER A 372 0.91 -14.69 13.25
C SER A 372 1.16 -13.20 13.55
N SER A 373 1.59 -12.92 14.77
CA SER A 373 2.13 -11.62 15.17
C SER A 373 3.31 -11.83 16.12
N ALA A 374 4.35 -11.05 15.92
CA ALA A 374 5.47 -10.94 16.86
C ALA A 374 5.37 -9.61 17.64
N THR A 375 6.47 -9.10 18.17
CA THR A 375 6.54 -7.76 18.75
C THR A 375 6.75 -6.70 17.67
N ALA A 376 6.15 -5.52 17.85
CA ALA A 376 6.28 -4.36 16.98
C ALA A 376 7.73 -4.02 16.58
N SER A 377 8.69 -4.26 17.48
CA SER A 377 10.12 -4.02 17.24
C SER A 377 10.69 -4.78 16.03
N ILE A 378 10.05 -5.85 15.56
CA ILE A 378 10.48 -6.58 14.35
C ILE A 378 10.24 -5.75 13.08
N MET A 379 9.28 -4.83 13.10
CA MET A 379 9.02 -3.94 11.97
C MET A 379 10.07 -2.83 11.84
N TYR A 380 10.81 -2.52 12.91
CA TYR A 380 11.85 -1.50 12.86
C TYR A 380 13.05 -1.95 12.02
N ASN A 381 13.43 -1.13 11.04
CA ASN A 381 14.58 -1.38 10.17
C ASN A 381 15.59 -0.23 10.31
N ASN A 382 16.71 -0.51 10.99
CA ASN A 382 17.75 0.45 11.36
C ASN A 382 18.66 0.94 10.20
N LYS A 383 18.30 0.67 8.94
CA LYS A 383 19.03 1.17 7.77
C LYS A 383 18.80 2.67 7.48
N GLY A 384 17.86 3.28 8.20
CA GLY A 384 17.52 4.70 8.08
C GLY A 384 18.29 5.60 9.05
N LEU A 385 17.73 6.78 9.30
CA LEU A 385 18.26 7.79 10.21
C LEU A 385 17.45 7.91 11.50
N PHE A 386 16.17 7.55 11.46
CA PHE A 386 15.27 7.76 12.58
C PHE A 386 15.36 6.62 13.59
N ILE A 387 15.41 6.98 14.87
CA ILE A 387 15.43 6.05 15.99
C ILE A 387 14.16 6.31 16.83
N PRO A 388 13.15 5.41 16.75
CA PRO A 388 11.97 5.49 17.60
C PRO A 388 12.35 5.17 19.05
N PHE A 389 11.58 5.69 20.00
CA PHE A 389 11.66 5.25 21.39
C PHE A 389 11.05 3.85 21.52
N GLN A 390 11.51 3.07 22.51
CA GLN A 390 11.02 1.71 22.67
C GLN A 390 9.54 1.71 23.07
N GLU A 391 9.14 2.66 23.93
CA GLU A 391 7.77 2.85 24.38
C GLU A 391 6.84 3.17 23.20
N GLU A 392 7.30 4.02 22.27
CA GLU A 392 6.55 4.30 21.03
C GLU A 392 6.35 3.02 20.22
N LEU A 393 7.39 2.19 20.05
CA LEU A 393 7.25 0.92 19.31
C LEU A 393 6.29 -0.05 19.99
N ASP A 394 6.32 -0.13 21.32
CA ASP A 394 5.49 -1.07 22.07
C ASP A 394 4.00 -0.68 22.06
N GLU A 395 3.70 0.61 21.95
CA GLU A 395 2.32 1.15 21.96
C GLU A 395 1.76 1.45 20.55
N LEU A 396 2.61 1.48 19.51
CA LEU A 396 2.20 1.85 18.16
C LEU A 396 1.17 0.86 17.57
N GLU A 397 0.01 1.38 17.15
CA GLU A 397 -0.90 0.62 16.30
C GLU A 397 -0.45 0.73 14.84
N PHE A 398 -0.06 -0.39 14.22
CA PHE A 398 0.28 -0.40 12.80
C PHE A 398 -0.98 -0.36 11.94
N VAL A 399 -1.05 0.59 11.00
CA VAL A 399 -2.19 0.80 10.08
C VAL A 399 -1.74 0.72 8.63
#